data_AF-A0A3N5FH87-F1
#
_entry.id   AF-A0A3N5FH87-F1
#
_cell.length_a   1.000
_cell.length_b   1.000
_cell.length_c   1.000
_cell.angle_alpha   90.00
_cell.angle_beta   90.00
_cell.angle_gamma   90.00
#
_symmetry.space_group_name_H-M   'P 1'
#
loop_
_entity.id
_entity.type
_entity.pdbx_description
1 polymer ?
#
loop_
_entity_poly.entity_id
_entity_poly.type
_entity_poly.pdbx_seq_one_letter_code
_entity_poly.pdbx_strand_id
1 'polypeptide(L)' 'MSNINLSLFDGNYTVKARANMSLSESQRKELKDFFRKAEGNLSWETSNRMILEGLGKKPVVLTITEIE' A
#
# COMPACT_ATOMS: atom_id res chain seq x y z
N MET A 1 0.35 14.98 11.98
CA MET A 1 0.21 14.60 10.56
C MET A 1 1.29 13.57 10.25
N SER A 2 0.98 12.56 9.45
CA SER A 2 1.94 11.50 9.08
C SER A 2 2.23 11.54 7.59
N ASN A 3 3.51 11.44 7.23
CA ASN A 3 3.93 11.36 5.84
C ASN A 3 3.96 9.89 5.41
N ILE A 4 3.23 9.59 4.34
CA ILE A 4 3.05 8.25 3.82
C ILE A 4 3.51 8.22 2.37
N ASN A 5 4.28 7.18 2.04
CA ASN A 5 4.61 6.83 0.66
C ASN A 5 3.79 5.63 0.22
N LEU A 6 3.06 5.80 -0.88
CA LEU A 6 2.43 4.71 -1.62
C LEU A 6 3.34 4.34 -2.78
N SER A 7 3.85 3.13 -2.78
CA SER A 7 4.68 2.61 -3.87
C SER A 7 3.96 1.47 -4.57
N LEU A 8 3.83 1.58 -5.90
CA LEU A 8 3.33 0.52 -6.77
C LEU A 8 4.52 -0.20 -7.40
N PHE A 9 4.57 -1.52 -7.26
CA PHE A 9 5.60 -2.39 -7.79
C PHE A 9 5.00 -3.33 -8.84
N ASP A 10 5.79 -3.71 -9.85
CA ASP A 10 5.43 -4.83 -10.70
C ASP A 10 5.71 -6.19 -10.03
N GLY A 11 5.32 -7.29 -10.69
CA GLY A 11 5.59 -8.65 -10.21
C GLY A 11 7.08 -9.03 -10.06
N ASN A 12 8.02 -8.16 -10.45
CA ASN A 12 9.45 -8.32 -10.20
C ASN A 12 9.95 -7.39 -9.08
N TYR A 13 9.04 -6.83 -8.27
CA TYR A 13 9.34 -5.86 -7.20
C TYR A 13 10.09 -4.62 -7.68
N THR A 14 9.95 -4.24 -8.96
CA THR A 14 10.47 -2.97 -9.47
C THR A 14 9.42 -1.88 -9.29
N VAL A 15 9.80 -0.77 -8.66
CA VAL A 15 8.91 0.39 -8.47
C VAL A 15 8.48 0.94 -9.82
N LYS A 16 7.16 1.05 -10.04
CA LYS A 16 6.54 1.68 -11.22
C LYS A 16 6.02 3.08 -10.94
N ALA A 17 5.49 3.29 -9.75
CA ALA A 17 4.96 4.59 -9.35
C ALA A 17 5.15 4.81 -7.86
N ARG A 18 5.27 6.08 -7.47
CA ARG A 18 5.28 6.53 -6.09
C ARG A 18 4.34 7.71 -5.93
N ALA A 19 3.60 7.75 -4.83
CA ALA A 19 2.83 8.91 -4.42
C ALA A 19 3.16 9.21 -2.96
N ASN A 20 3.46 10.47 -2.67
CA ASN A 20 3.67 10.95 -1.30
C ASN A 20 2.41 11.66 -0.85
N MET A 21 1.97 11.38 0.38
CA MET A 21 0.75 11.92 0.95
C MET A 21 1.02 12.36 2.39
N SER A 22 0.47 13.51 2.78
CA SER A 22 0.39 13.88 4.19
C SER A 22 -1.03 13.60 4.66
N LEU A 23 -1.18 12.70 5.63
CA LEU A 23 -2.49 12.29 6.14
C LEU A 23 -2.65 12.72 7.60
N SER A 24 -3.89 13.07 7.96
CA SER A 24 -4.29 13.14 9.36
C SER A 24 -4.27 11.74 9.98
N GLU A 25 -4.31 11.67 11.31
CA GLU A 25 -4.34 10.38 12.01
C GLU A 25 -5.60 9.55 11.68
N SER A 26 -6.75 10.21 11.51
CA SER A 26 -8.00 9.56 11.10
C SER A 26 -7.91 8.99 9.68
N GLN A 27 -7.41 9.79 8.73
CA GLN A 27 -7.22 9.36 7.33
C GLN A 27 -6.21 8.20 7.22
N ARG A 28 -5.14 8.23 8.02
CA ARG A 28 -4.18 7.13 8.10
C ARG A 28 -4.84 5.85 8.62
N LYS A 29 -5.70 5.94 9.63
CA LYS A 29 -6.44 4.80 10.17
C LYS A 29 -7.38 4.20 9.13
N GLU A 30 -8.17 5.03 8.44
CA GLU A 30 -9.07 4.59 7.37
C GLU A 30 -8.33 3.90 6.23
N LEU A 31 -7.18 4.44 5.82
CA LEU A 31 -6.35 3.83 4.79
C LEU A 31 -5.80 2.46 5.23
N LYS A 32 -5.31 2.35 6.47
CA LYS A 32 -4.87 1.06 7.03
C LYS A 32 -6.01 0.05 7.10
N ASP A 33 -7.20 0.48 7.51
CA ASP A 33 -8.38 -0.37 7.59
C ASP A 33 -8.86 -0.83 6.20
N PHE A 34 -8.78 0.03 5.18
CA PHE A 34 -9.05 -0.34 3.78
C PHE A 34 -8.09 -1.43 3.31
N PHE A 35 -6.78 -1.23 3.49
CA PHE A 35 -5.78 -2.25 3.12
C PHE A 35 -6.01 -3.54 3.89
N ARG A 36 -6.26 -3.48 5.20
CA ARG A 36 -6.53 -4.67 6.02
C ARG A 36 -7.80 -5.43 5.59
N LYS A 37 -8.85 -4.73 5.17
CA LYS A 37 -10.09 -5.36 4.64
C LYS A 37 -9.86 -6.01 3.29
N ALA A 38 -9.11 -5.35 2.40
CA ALA A 38 -8.74 -5.90 1.10
C ALA A 38 -7.72 -7.06 1.22
N GLU A 39 -6.78 -6.97 2.16
CA GLU A 39 -5.82 -8.01 2.54
C GLU A 39 -6.41 -9.04 3.50
N GLY A 40 -7.69 -8.94 3.88
CA GLY A 40 -8.35 -9.83 4.85
C GLY A 40 -8.39 -11.32 4.49
N ASN A 41 -7.69 -11.73 3.43
CA ASN A 41 -7.37 -13.10 3.09
C ASN A 41 -5.91 -13.53 3.41
N LEU A 42 -4.95 -12.66 3.75
CA LEU A 42 -3.56 -13.03 4.07
C LEU A 42 -2.87 -12.07 5.07
N SER A 43 -2.50 -12.61 6.24
CA SER A 43 -1.56 -12.10 7.28
C SER A 43 -0.16 -11.74 6.73
N TRP A 44 0.71 -10.89 7.29
CA TRP A 44 0.92 -10.24 8.61
C TRP A 44 1.90 -9.05 8.44
N GLU A 45 1.74 -8.07 9.34
CA GLU A 45 2.69 -7.13 9.98
C GLU A 45 3.82 -6.39 9.24
N THR A 46 4.02 -5.15 9.71
CA THR A 46 5.01 -4.09 9.37
C THR A 46 4.98 -3.45 7.98
N SER A 47 4.27 -3.99 7.00
CA SER A 47 3.91 -3.24 5.79
C SER A 47 2.58 -3.76 5.24
N ASN A 48 1.55 -2.91 5.23
CA ASN A 48 0.30 -3.25 4.53
C ASN A 48 0.63 -3.29 3.02
N ARG A 49 0.56 -4.49 2.44
CA ARG A 49 0.84 -4.78 1.04
C ARG A 49 -0.39 -5.38 0.38
N MET A 50 -0.95 -4.65 -0.57
CA MET A 50 -2.08 -5.13 -1.38
C MET A 50 -1.57 -5.63 -2.73
N ILE A 51 -1.82 -6.90 -3.05
CA ILE A 51 -1.59 -7.43 -4.40
C ILE A 51 -2.84 -7.14 -5.23
N LEU A 52 -2.67 -6.45 -6.36
CA LEU A 52 -3.73 -6.12 -7.29
C LEU A 52 -3.53 -6.93 -8.58
N GLU A 53 -4.39 -7.92 -8.79
CA GLU A 53 -4.45 -8.71 -10.01
C GLU A 53 -5.38 -8.05 -11.03
N GLY A 54 -5.03 -8.06 -12.31
CA GLY A 54 -5.88 -7.53 -13.39
C GLY A 54 -5.71 -6.03 -13.73
N LEU A 55 -4.96 -5.25 -12.95
CA LEU A 55 -4.61 -3.87 -13.30
C LEU A 55 -3.53 -3.75 -14.40
N GLY A 56 -2.88 -4.86 -14.75
CA GLY A 56 -1.88 -4.91 -15.81
C GLY A 56 -1.66 -6.34 -16.30
N LYS A 57 -0.74 -6.53 -17.27
CA LYS A 57 -0.39 -7.86 -17.81
C LYS A 57 0.21 -8.82 -16.76
N LYS A 58 0.63 -8.30 -15.60
CA LYS A 58 1.18 -9.03 -14.46
C LYS A 58 0.62 -8.45 -13.15
N PRO A 59 0.55 -9.23 -12.06
CA PRO A 59 0.19 -8.73 -10.74
C PRO A 59 1.07 -7.55 -10.34
N VAL A 60 0.48 -6.58 -9.65
CA VAL A 60 1.20 -5.43 -9.09
C VAL A 60 1.02 -5.41 -7.57
N VAL A 61 2.04 -4.93 -6.86
CA VAL A 61 2.02 -4.84 -5.39
C VAL A 61 1.96 -3.38 -4.99
N LEU A 62 1.00 -3.01 -4.17
CA LEU A 62 0.88 -1.68 -3.59
C LEU A 62 1.30 -1.73 -2.12
N THR A 63 2.30 -0.94 -1.76
CA THR A 63 2.83 -0.88 -0.39
C THR A 63 2.64 0.50 0.20
N ILE A 64 2.26 0.55 1.48
CA ILE A 64 2.28 1.76 2.30
C ILE A 64 3.54 1.75 3.17
N THR A 65 4.34 2.82 3.10
CA THR A 65 5.51 3.02 3.97
C THR A 65 5.37 4.33 4.73
N GLU A 66 5.57 4.26 6.04
CA GLU A 66 5.64 5.43 6.91
C GLU A 66 7.05 6.01 6.84
N ILE A 67 7.15 7.32 6.68
CA ILE A 67 8.43 8.03 6.65
C ILE A 67 8.51 8.83 7.96
N GLU A 68 9.50 8.50 8.79
CA GLU A 68 9.89 9.28 9.98
C GLU A 68 10.53 10.61 9.60
#